data_AF-A0A7J0E604-F1
#
_entry.id   AF-A0A7J0E604-F1
#
_cell.length_a   1.000
_cell.length_b   1.000
_cell.length_c   1.000
_cell.angle_alpha   90.00
_cell.angle_beta   90.00
_cell.angle_gamma   90.00
#
_symmetry.space_group_name_H-M   'P 1'
#
loop_
_entity.id
_entity.type
_entity.pdbx_description
1 polymer ?
#
loop_
_entity_poly.entity_id
_entity_poly.type
_entity_poly.pdbx_seq_one_letter_code
_entity_poly.pdbx_strand_id
1 'polypeptide(L)'
;MERQETLAREHTEEYKAALQRAVTLSVPHAYSPSAYGTFDEHDEGENSDKSSSMGSSKRSTKKETWDELIERLFDRDESGHMVLKKPPSVD
;
A
#
# COMPACT_ATOMS: atom_id res chain seq x y z
N MET A 1 15.96 19.50 12.04
CA MET A 1 16.52 18.77 10.90
C MET A 1 17.41 17.61 11.35
N GLU A 2 18.12 17.70 12.48
CA GLU A 2 19.08 16.66 12.93
C GLU A 2 18.47 15.27 13.26
N ARG A 3 17.24 15.20 13.80
CA ARG A 3 16.61 13.91 14.17
C ARG A 3 16.30 12.98 13.00
N GLN A 4 16.00 13.53 11.83
CA GLN A 4 15.67 12.71 10.65
C GLN A 4 16.94 12.08 10.05
N GLU A 5 18.07 12.78 10.14
CA GLU A 5 19.36 12.31 9.66
C GLU A 5 19.89 11.14 10.51
N THR A 6 19.75 11.21 11.83
CA THR A 6 20.15 10.09 12.72
C THR A 6 19.30 8.85 12.48
N LEU A 7 17.99 9.02 12.31
CA LEU A 7 17.07 7.93 12.03
C LEU A 7 17.39 7.27 10.69
N ALA A 8 17.61 8.06 9.64
CA ALA A 8 18.03 7.54 8.33
C ALA A 8 19.36 6.76 8.40
N ARG A 9 20.34 7.29 9.14
CA ARG A 9 21.63 6.59 9.34
C ARG A 9 21.44 5.26 10.08
N GLU A 10 20.70 5.25 11.18
CA GLU A 10 20.42 4.04 11.97
C GLU A 10 19.68 2.99 11.13
N HIS A 11 18.67 3.38 10.35
CA HIS A 11 17.98 2.46 9.43
C HIS A 11 18.91 1.82 8.42
N THR A 12 19.89 2.56 7.87
CA THR A 12 20.83 1.98 6.89
C THR A 12 21.78 0.97 7.54
N GLU A 13 22.18 1.19 8.80
CA GLU A 13 23.05 0.30 9.54
C GLU A 13 22.31 -0.97 9.98
N GLU A 14 21.09 -0.82 10.50
CA GLU A 14 20.22 -1.94 10.88
C GLU A 14 19.84 -2.80 9.67
N TYR A 15 19.51 -2.18 8.53
CA TYR A 15 19.21 -2.88 7.29
C TYR A 15 20.39 -3.74 6.82
N LYS A 16 21.60 -3.18 6.80
CA LYS A 16 22.83 -3.92 6.45
C LYS A 16 23.07 -5.08 7.42
N ALA A 17 22.91 -4.85 8.72
CA ALA A 17 23.07 -5.89 9.74
C ALA A 17 22.04 -7.02 9.60
N ALA A 18 20.78 -6.69 9.27
CA ALA A 18 19.72 -7.66 9.04
C ALA A 18 20.04 -8.56 7.83
N LEU A 19 20.51 -7.98 6.72
CA LEU A 19 20.93 -8.74 5.54
C LEU A 19 22.09 -9.71 5.87
N GLN A 20 23.11 -9.23 6.58
CA GLN A 20 24.25 -10.08 7.00
C GLN A 20 23.80 -11.25 7.89
N ARG A 21 22.85 -11.01 8.80
CA ARG A 21 22.29 -12.07 9.65
C ARG A 21 21.47 -13.09 8.85
N ALA A 22 20.67 -12.64 7.88
CA ALA A 22 19.91 -13.54 7.02
C ALA A 22 20.82 -14.50 6.24
N VAL A 23 21.96 -14.00 5.73
CA VAL A 23 23.00 -14.83 5.10
C VAL A 23 23.61 -15.81 6.10
N THR A 24 23.96 -15.35 7.31
CA THR A 24 24.57 -16.20 8.34
C THR A 24 23.65 -17.34 8.80
N LEU A 25 22.35 -17.06 8.90
CA LEU A 25 21.33 -18.05 9.28
C LEU A 25 20.89 -18.92 8.09
N SER A 26 21.53 -18.79 6.92
CA SER A 26 21.20 -19.53 5.69
C SER A 26 19.70 -19.45 5.35
N VAL A 27 19.08 -18.28 5.60
CA VAL A 27 17.65 -18.08 5.37
C VAL A 27 17.36 -18.28 3.87
N PRO A 28 16.40 -19.15 3.51
CA PRO A 28 15.99 -19.30 2.11
C PRO A 28 15.61 -17.95 1.51
N HIS A 29 16.10 -17.65 0.30
CA HIS A 29 16.00 -16.35 -0.39
C HIS A 29 16.94 -15.22 0.10
N ALA A 30 17.87 -15.47 1.03
CA ALA A 30 18.88 -14.47 1.45
C ALA A 30 19.92 -14.11 0.37
N TYR A 31 20.16 -15.01 -0.58
CA TYR A 31 21.15 -14.82 -1.66
C TYR A 31 20.55 -14.21 -2.93
N SER A 32 19.22 -14.12 -2.99
CA SER A 32 18.47 -13.53 -4.09
C SER A 32 17.16 -13.04 -3.49
N PRO A 33 17.12 -11.79 -2.99
CA PRO A 33 15.85 -11.24 -2.54
C PRO A 33 14.92 -11.29 -3.75
N SER A 34 13.95 -12.22 -3.72
CA SER A 34 12.78 -12.11 -4.57
C SER A 34 12.19 -10.73 -4.28
N ALA A 35 11.82 -9.99 -5.32
CA ALA A 35 11.08 -8.75 -5.15
C ALA A 35 9.90 -9.03 -4.20
N TYR A 36 9.93 -8.42 -3.02
CA TYR A 36 8.90 -8.59 -2.02
C TYR A 36 7.78 -7.61 -2.35
N GLY A 37 6.62 -8.14 -2.76
CA GLY A 37 5.42 -7.34 -2.97
C GLY A 37 4.60 -7.79 -4.17
N THR A 38 3.31 -7.47 -4.15
CA THR A 38 2.39 -7.56 -5.30
C THR A 38 2.35 -6.23 -6.08
N PHE A 39 3.24 -5.30 -5.76
CA PHE A 39 3.30 -3.99 -6.39
C PHE A 39 4.31 -4.07 -7.53
N ASP A 40 3.82 -3.85 -8.75
CA ASP A 40 4.69 -3.65 -9.90
C ASP A 40 5.54 -2.41 -9.63
N GLU A 41 6.85 -2.55 -9.68
CA GLU A 41 7.82 -1.47 -9.43
C GLU A 41 7.81 -0.58 -10.66
N HIS A 42 6.78 0.25 -10.79
CA HIS A 42 6.70 1.21 -11.88
C HIS A 42 7.65 2.35 -11.56
N ASP A 43 8.89 2.21 -12.04
CA ASP A 43 9.91 3.25 -12.01
C ASP A 43 9.35 4.54 -12.63
N GLU A 44 9.74 5.65 -12.02
CA GLU A 44 9.12 6.95 -12.19
C GLU A 44 9.77 7.63 -13.41
N GLY A 45 9.24 7.36 -14.60
CA GLY A 45 9.84 7.87 -15.84
C GLY A 45 8.88 7.86 -17.03
N GLU A 46 8.18 8.99 -17.19
CA GLU A 46 7.68 9.56 -18.45
C GLU A 46 7.35 8.65 -19.66
N ASN A 47 6.05 8.67 -19.98
CA ASN A 47 5.44 8.64 -21.31
C ASN A 47 5.23 7.31 -22.04
N SER A 48 3.94 7.09 -22.30
CA SER A 48 3.34 6.51 -23.51
C SER A 48 3.28 4.98 -23.61
N ASP A 49 2.04 4.51 -23.42
CA ASP A 49 1.36 3.60 -24.34
C ASP A 49 2.14 2.38 -24.83
N LYS A 50 1.89 1.21 -24.22
CA LYS A 50 1.14 0.12 -24.89
C LYS A 50 0.94 -1.12 -24.02
N SER A 51 -0.34 -1.29 -23.67
CA SER A 51 -1.10 -2.55 -23.72
C SER A 51 -0.42 -3.85 -23.30
N SER A 52 -0.83 -4.38 -22.16
CA SER A 52 -1.37 -5.74 -22.17
C SER A 52 -2.62 -5.82 -21.30
N SER A 53 -3.61 -6.48 -21.86
CA SER A 53 -5.01 -6.52 -21.47
C SER A 53 -5.21 -7.46 -20.28
N MET A 54 -5.82 -6.98 -19.20
CA MET A 54 -6.96 -7.68 -18.61
C MET A 54 -7.84 -6.68 -17.85
N GLY A 55 -9.13 -6.72 -18.18
CA GLY A 55 -10.08 -5.66 -17.86
C GLY A 55 -10.21 -5.34 -16.38
N SER A 56 -10.08 -4.06 -16.07
CA SER A 56 -10.80 -3.43 -14.97
C SER A 56 -11.15 -2.03 -15.47
N SER A 57 -12.45 -1.74 -15.53
CA SER A 57 -13.01 -0.48 -16.01
C SER A 57 -12.19 0.70 -15.51
N LYS A 58 -11.83 1.59 -16.44
CA LYS A 58 -11.30 2.94 -16.17
C LYS A 58 -12.32 3.70 -15.31
N ARG A 59 -12.39 3.42 -14.02
CA ARG A 59 -12.86 4.37 -13.03
C ARG A 59 -11.64 5.22 -12.77
N SER A 60 -11.63 6.41 -13.36
CA SER A 60 -10.69 7.45 -12.94
C SER A 60 -10.75 7.45 -11.42
N THR A 61 -9.64 7.08 -10.78
CA THR A 61 -9.50 7.09 -9.32
C THR A 61 -9.49 8.55 -8.92
N LYS A 62 -10.67 9.17 -8.89
CA LYS A 62 -10.91 10.35 -8.07
C LYS A 62 -10.44 9.91 -6.69
N LYS A 63 -9.52 10.67 -6.11
CA LYS A 63 -8.98 10.42 -4.78
C LYS A 63 -10.15 10.53 -3.80
N GLU A 64 -10.88 9.44 -3.57
CA GLU A 64 -11.96 9.38 -2.58
C GLU A 64 -11.32 9.68 -1.23
N THR A 65 -11.78 10.74 -0.56
CA THR A 65 -11.31 11.06 0.78
C THR A 65 -11.87 10.03 1.77
N TRP A 66 -11.19 9.88 2.92
CA TRP A 66 -11.69 9.01 3.98
C TRP A 66 -13.09 9.42 4.44
N ASP A 67 -13.39 10.72 4.44
CA ASP A 67 -14.71 11.24 4.80
C ASP A 67 -15.79 10.78 3.81
N GLU A 68 -15.54 10.88 2.50
CA GLU A 68 -16.45 10.41 1.45
C GLU A 68 -16.71 8.89 1.54
N LEU A 69 -15.68 8.11 1.86
CA LEU A 69 -15.80 6.67 2.04
C LEU A 69 -16.68 6.33 3.24
N ILE A 70 -16.49 7.03 4.36
CA ILE A 70 -17.26 6.83 5.58
C ILE A 70 -18.73 7.19 5.35
N GLU A 71 -19.02 8.34 4.72
CA GLU A 71 -20.39 8.74 4.38
C GLU A 71 -21.08 7.76 3.43
N ARG A 72 -20.32 7.11 2.53
CA ARG A 72 -20.87 6.12 1.60
C ARG A 72 -21.26 4.81 2.27
N LEU A 73 -20.54 4.39 3.30
CA LEU A 73 -20.71 3.07 3.94
C LEU A 73 -21.55 3.10 5.22
N PHE A 74 -21.58 4.24 5.91
CA PHE A 74 -22.20 4.37 7.23
C PHE A 74 -23.26 5.47 7.27
N ASP A 75 -24.27 5.26 8.11
CA ASP A 75 -25.26 6.25 8.54
C ASP A 75 -25.02 6.62 10.01
N ARG A 76 -25.56 7.76 10.44
CA ARG A 76 -25.54 8.16 11.83
C ARG A 76 -26.92 7.95 12.45
N ASP A 77 -26.97 7.20 13.54
CA ASP A 77 -28.21 6.96 14.27
C ASP A 77 -28.61 8.15 15.16
N GLU A 78 -29.78 8.05 15.80
CA GLU A 78 -30.34 9.08 16.69
C GLU A 78 -29.46 9.39 17.91
N SER A 79 -28.59 8.45 18.30
CA SER A 79 -27.63 8.63 19.38
C SER A 79 -26.30 9.23 18.92
N GLY A 80 -26.12 9.40 17.61
CA GLY A 80 -24.90 9.93 17.01
C GLY A 80 -23.84 8.87 16.71
N HIS A 81 -24.15 7.58 16.81
CA HIS A 81 -23.24 6.49 16.48
C HIS A 81 -23.31 6.12 15.00
N MET A 82 -22.17 5.68 14.44
CA MET A 82 -22.07 5.27 13.04
C MET A 82 -22.49 3.81 12.87
N VAL A 83 -23.49 3.56 12.04
CA VAL A 83 -24.05 2.23 11.74
C VAL A 83 -23.92 1.92 10.25
N LEU A 84 -23.67 0.64 9.91
CA LEU A 84 -23.50 0.24 8.50
C LEU A 84 -24.81 0.36 7.72
N LYS A 85 -24.72 0.92 6.52
CA LYS A 85 -25.83 0.95 5.56
C LYS A 85 -26.25 -0.46 5.18
N LYS A 86 -27.54 -0.76 5.26
CA LYS A 86 -28.08 -2.03 4.75
C LYS A 86 -27.91 -2.07 3.23
N PRO A 87 -27.49 -3.21 2.66
CA PRO A 87 -27.41 -3.33 1.21
C PRO A 87 -28.81 -3.17 0.61
N PRO A 88 -28.94 -2.58 -0.60
CA PRO A 88 -30.23 -2.50 -1.26
C PRO A 88 -30.74 -3.93 -1.50
N SER A 89 -31.92 -4.23 -0.96
CA SER A 89 -32.62 -5.47 -1.26
C SER A 89 -32.88 -5.51 -2.77
N VAL A 90 -32.33 -6.52 -3.44
CA VAL A 90 -32.66 -6.81 -4.83
C VAL A 90 -33.91 -7.69 -4.79
N ASP A 91 -35.05 -7.15 -5.22
CA ASP A 91 -36.29 -7.90 -5.48
C ASP A 91 -36.18 -8.78 -6.74
#